data_AF-A0A7W0D744-F1
#
_entry.id   AF-A0A7W0D744-F1
#
_cell.length_a   1.000
_cell.length_b   1.000
_cell.length_c   1.000
_cell.angle_alpha   90.00
_cell.angle_beta   90.00
_cell.angle_gamma   90.00
#
_symmetry.space_group_name_H-M   'P 1'
#
loop_
_entity.id
_entity.type
_entity.pdbx_description
1 polymer ?
#
loop_
_entity_poly.entity_id
_entity_poly.type
_entity_poly.pdbx_seq_one_letter_code
_entity_poly.pdbx_strand_id
1 'polypeptide(L)'
;MSCAVIFSDDHGVSWRRGISPNDGRTFIGQSLRAETLSTEGADLTESQVIELPDGGLRVYMRNHAGLHRTAVAMSLDGGETWSETKYDQALLDPVCQSSVITYPDMGD
;
A
#
# COMPACT_ATOMS: atom_id res chain seq x y z
N MET A 1 5.10 3.55 -11.66
CA MET A 1 3.67 3.32 -11.35
C MET A 1 3.42 3.26 -9.84
N SER A 2 2.20 3.56 -9.40
CA SER A 2 1.83 3.47 -7.98
C SER A 2 0.41 2.94 -7.76
N CYS A 3 0.18 2.35 -6.59
CA CYS A 3 -1.13 1.89 -6.15
C CYS A 3 -1.91 2.99 -5.43
N ALA A 4 -3.23 2.80 -5.34
CA ALA A 4 -4.15 3.56 -4.51
C ALA A 4 -5.38 2.69 -4.25
N VAL A 5 -6.08 2.95 -3.14
CA VAL A 5 -7.40 2.38 -2.94
C VAL A 5 -8.44 3.14 -3.76
N ILE A 6 -9.42 2.40 -4.29
CA ILE A 6 -10.65 2.94 -4.87
C ILE A 6 -11.77 2.30 -4.09
N PHE A 7 -12.65 3.11 -3.51
CA PHE A 7 -13.66 2.64 -2.57
C PHE A 7 -14.98 3.40 -2.74
N SER A 8 -16.03 2.82 -2.19
CA SER A 8 -17.40 3.30 -2.28
C SER A 8 -18.05 3.20 -0.91
N ASP A 9 -18.69 4.29 -0.50
CA ASP A 9 -19.45 4.38 0.75
C ASP A 9 -20.97 4.28 0.53
N ASP A 10 -21.39 4.03 -0.72
CA ASP A 10 -22.79 3.94 -1.14
C ASP A 10 -23.08 2.60 -1.85
N HIS A 11 -22.37 1.55 -1.42
CA HIS A 11 -22.53 0.18 -1.90
C HIS A 11 -22.31 0.01 -3.41
N GLY A 12 -21.36 0.76 -3.97
CA GLY A 12 -20.89 0.65 -5.34
C GLY A 12 -21.57 1.58 -6.33
N VAL A 13 -22.41 2.52 -5.88
CA VAL A 13 -23.11 3.50 -6.74
C VAL A 13 -22.14 4.57 -7.24
N SER A 14 -21.30 5.11 -6.35
CA SER A 14 -20.23 6.04 -6.66
C SER A 14 -18.91 5.58 -6.03
N TRP A 15 -17.81 6.00 -6.65
CA TRP A 15 -16.47 5.59 -6.28
C TRP A 15 -15.59 6.82 -6.11
N ARG A 16 -14.75 6.78 -5.09
CA ARG A 16 -13.67 7.74 -4.90
C ARG A 16 -12.32 7.01 -4.85
N ARG A 17 -11.26 7.72 -5.23
CA ARG A 17 -9.89 7.23 -5.14
C ARG A 17 -9.21 7.93 -3.96
N GLY A 18 -8.64 7.16 -3.04
CA GLY A 18 -7.81 7.68 -1.96
C GLY A 18 -6.46 8.19 -2.45
N ILE A 19 -5.69 8.79 -1.56
CA ILE A 19 -4.32 9.21 -1.86
C ILE A 19 -3.45 7.94 -2.05
N SER A 20 -2.45 8.00 -2.93
CA SER A 20 -1.49 6.92 -3.11
C SER A 20 -0.43 6.93 -2.00
N PRO A 21 0.10 5.77 -1.56
CA PRO A 21 1.28 5.73 -0.70
C PRO A 21 2.54 6.41 -1.28
N ASN A 22 2.57 6.71 -2.59
CA ASN A 22 3.63 7.53 -3.20
C ASN A 22 3.33 9.04 -3.21
N ASP A 23 2.11 9.49 -2.94
CA ASP A 23 1.80 10.92 -2.91
C ASP A 23 2.39 11.55 -1.64
N GLY A 24 3.38 12.44 -1.80
CA GLY A 24 4.10 13.08 -0.69
C GLY A 24 5.23 12.24 -0.10
N ARG A 25 5.41 10.99 -0.55
CA ARG A 25 6.54 10.15 -0.15
C ARG A 25 7.85 10.75 -0.63
N THR A 26 8.86 10.80 0.24
CA THR A 26 10.23 11.14 -0.18
C THR A 26 11.00 9.88 -0.54
N PHE A 27 11.61 9.85 -1.73
CA PHE A 27 12.47 8.76 -2.20
C PHE A 27 13.71 9.34 -2.87
N ILE A 28 14.90 8.98 -2.36
CA ILE A 28 16.19 9.49 -2.85
C ILE A 28 16.19 11.04 -2.91
N GLY A 29 15.68 11.68 -1.86
CA GLY A 29 15.64 13.14 -1.73
C GLY A 29 14.59 13.86 -2.59
N GLN A 30 13.73 13.14 -3.31
CA GLN A 30 12.65 13.72 -4.11
C GLN A 30 11.28 13.40 -3.51
N SER A 31 10.41 14.41 -3.40
CA SER A 31 9.00 14.19 -3.09
C SER A 31 8.31 13.66 -4.33
N LEU A 32 7.55 12.58 -4.17
CA LEU A 32 6.86 11.90 -5.23
C LEU A 32 5.38 12.30 -5.31
N ARG A 33 4.79 12.12 -6.48
CA ARG A 33 3.35 12.11 -6.73
C ARG A 33 3.04 10.96 -7.67
N ALA A 34 2.00 10.19 -7.39
CA ALA A 34 1.61 9.05 -8.20
C ALA A 34 1.29 9.45 -9.65
N GLU A 35 0.68 10.63 -9.84
CA GLU A 35 0.31 11.17 -11.16
C GLU A 35 1.53 11.43 -12.07
N THR A 36 2.65 11.89 -11.49
CA THR A 36 3.83 12.33 -12.25
C THR A 36 5.05 11.44 -12.00
N LEU A 37 4.84 10.23 -11.47
CA LEU A 37 5.93 9.35 -11.03
C LEU A 37 6.76 8.88 -12.23
N SER A 38 8.05 9.21 -12.22
CA SER A 38 9.02 8.82 -13.27
C SER A 38 10.28 8.16 -12.73
N THR A 39 10.31 7.82 -11.44
CA THR A 39 11.47 7.23 -10.76
C THR A 39 11.28 5.73 -10.64
N GLU A 40 11.91 4.94 -11.51
CA GLU A 40 11.69 3.49 -11.67
C GLU A 40 11.79 2.70 -10.35
N GLY A 41 12.73 3.05 -9.46
CA GLY A 41 12.89 2.39 -8.15
C GLY A 41 11.84 2.74 -7.09
N ALA A 42 11.02 3.77 -7.32
CA ALA A 42 9.99 4.23 -6.39
C ALA A 42 8.63 3.55 -6.60
N ASP A 43 8.53 2.66 -7.58
CA ASP A 43 7.28 2.02 -7.96
C ASP A 43 6.70 1.15 -6.83
N LEU A 44 5.39 1.30 -6.63
CA LEU A 44 4.57 0.51 -5.70
C LEU A 44 3.40 -0.08 -6.51
N THR A 45 3.54 -1.31 -7.01
CA THR A 45 2.67 -1.85 -8.07
C THR A 45 1.57 -2.77 -7.52
N GLU A 46 1.57 -4.07 -7.87
CA GLU A 46 0.60 -5.03 -7.36
C GLU A 46 0.59 -4.99 -5.83
N SER A 47 -0.60 -4.83 -5.28
CA SER A 47 -0.79 -4.55 -3.86
C SER A 47 -2.09 -5.14 -3.36
N GLN A 48 -2.14 -5.38 -2.06
CA GLN A 48 -3.34 -5.83 -1.37
C GLN A 48 -3.46 -5.11 -0.03
N VAL A 49 -4.69 -4.75 0.32
CA VAL A 49 -5.03 -4.10 1.58
C VAL A 49 -5.81 -5.06 2.46
N ILE A 50 -5.53 -5.04 3.76
CA ILE A 50 -6.33 -5.70 4.79
C ILE A 50 -6.79 -4.67 5.81
N GLU A 51 -7.93 -4.95 6.42
CA GLU A 51 -8.37 -4.28 7.64
C GLU A 51 -7.78 -5.01 8.85
N LEU A 52 -7.26 -4.26 9.80
CA LEU A 52 -6.71 -4.75 11.06
C LEU A 52 -7.77 -4.73 12.17
N PRO A 53 -7.57 -5.45 13.30
CA PRO A 53 -8.56 -5.52 14.37
C PRO A 53 -8.96 -4.17 14.99
N ASP A 54 -8.13 -3.14 14.86
CA ASP A 54 -8.40 -1.78 15.33
C ASP A 54 -9.15 -0.91 14.30
N GLY A 55 -9.55 -1.48 13.15
CA GLY A 55 -10.18 -0.77 12.04
C GLY A 55 -9.19 -0.01 11.15
N GLY A 56 -7.90 0.00 11.50
CA GLY A 56 -6.86 0.54 10.63
C GLY A 56 -6.66 -0.34 9.39
N LEU A 57 -6.23 0.26 8.28
CA LEU A 57 -5.86 -0.49 7.08
C LEU A 57 -4.35 -0.67 7.01
N ARG A 58 -3.91 -1.82 6.50
CA ARG A 58 -2.52 -2.03 6.08
C ARG A 58 -2.48 -2.45 4.63
N VAL A 59 -1.71 -1.73 3.81
CA VAL A 59 -1.42 -2.12 2.43
C VAL A 59 -0.06 -2.79 2.33
N TYR A 60 0.00 -3.89 1.60
CA TYR A 60 1.19 -4.64 1.23
C TYR A 60 1.42 -4.47 -0.26
N MET A 61 2.64 -4.09 -0.64
CA MET A 61 2.93 -3.62 -1.99
C MET A 61 4.20 -4.28 -2.53
N ARG A 62 4.09 -4.87 -3.72
CA ARG A 62 5.25 -5.14 -4.56
C ARG A 62 5.94 -3.82 -4.87
N ASN A 63 7.26 -3.80 -4.77
CA ASN A 63 8.06 -2.60 -5.02
C ASN A 63 9.34 -2.92 -5.80
N HIS A 64 9.96 -1.87 -6.35
CA HIS A 64 11.13 -1.96 -7.21
C HIS A 64 12.37 -1.27 -6.62
N ALA A 65 12.41 -1.08 -5.29
CA ALA A 65 13.51 -0.37 -4.62
C ALA A 65 14.80 -1.21 -4.48
N GLY A 66 14.82 -2.44 -4.99
CA GLY A 66 15.98 -3.33 -4.94
C GLY A 66 16.25 -3.98 -3.58
N LEU A 67 15.37 -3.76 -2.59
CA LEU A 67 15.55 -4.30 -1.22
C LEU A 67 15.06 -5.74 -1.05
N HIS A 68 14.29 -6.27 -2.01
CA HIS A 68 13.70 -7.62 -1.93
C HIS A 68 12.93 -7.86 -0.63
N ARG A 69 12.18 -6.84 -0.20
CA ARG A 69 11.27 -6.85 0.94
C ARG A 69 9.95 -6.25 0.55
N THR A 70 8.84 -6.76 1.07
CA THR A 70 7.51 -6.20 0.80
C THR A 70 7.41 -4.80 1.40
N ALA A 71 6.93 -3.84 0.60
CA ALA A 71 6.67 -2.49 1.08
C ALA A 71 5.31 -2.45 1.77
N VAL A 72 5.21 -1.70 2.87
CA VAL A 72 4.00 -1.60 3.68
C VAL A 72 3.71 -0.15 4.07
N ALA A 73 2.43 0.20 4.15
CA ALA A 73 1.96 1.46 4.72
C ALA A 73 0.65 1.24 5.49
N MET A 74 0.36 2.14 6.42
CA MET A 74 -0.83 2.09 7.28
C MET A 74 -1.75 3.26 6.98
N SER A 75 -3.06 3.06 7.03
CA SER A 75 -4.06 4.12 7.05
C SER A 75 -4.91 3.99 8.32
N LEU A 76 -5.27 5.13 8.91
CA LEU A 76 -6.15 5.22 10.08
C LEU A 76 -7.47 5.92 9.76
N ASP A 77 -7.71 6.20 8.47
CA ASP A 77 -8.83 6.99 7.96
C ASP A 77 -9.51 6.32 6.77
N GLY A 78 -9.50 4.98 6.72
CA GLY A 78 -10.21 4.21 5.70
C GLY A 78 -9.55 4.23 4.31
N GLY A 79 -8.26 4.58 4.23
CA GLY A 79 -7.49 4.60 3.00
C GLY A 79 -7.49 5.96 2.29
N GLU A 80 -8.00 7.01 2.94
CA GLU A 80 -7.88 8.39 2.46
C GLU A 80 -6.41 8.86 2.48
N THR A 81 -5.68 8.58 3.56
CA THR A 81 -4.25 8.89 3.70
C THR A 81 -3.42 7.68 4.17
N TRP A 82 -2.10 7.75 3.96
CA TRP A 82 -1.16 6.69 4.30
C TRP A 82 0.02 7.21 5.11
N SER A 83 0.51 6.39 6.03
CA SER A 83 1.79 6.59 6.72
C SER A 83 2.97 6.54 5.75
N GLU A 84 4.17 6.84 6.25
CA GLU A 84 5.41 6.58 5.52
C GLU A 84 5.47 5.11 5.05
N THR A 85 5.82 4.92 3.78
CA THR A 85 6.08 3.59 3.22
C THR A 85 7.34 3.00 3.82
N LYS A 86 7.22 1.84 4.46
CA LYS A 86 8.33 1.08 5.05
C LYS A 86 8.54 -0.24 4.31
N TYR A 87 9.66 -0.90 4.58
CA TYR A 87 9.97 -2.23 4.03
C TYR A 87 10.00 -3.24 5.17
N ASP A 88 9.05 -4.18 5.17
CA ASP A 88 8.95 -5.18 6.22
C ASP A 88 10.10 -6.19 6.09
N GLN A 89 10.98 -6.23 7.08
CA GLN A 89 12.21 -7.03 7.02
C GLN A 89 11.95 -8.53 7.12
N ALA A 90 10.81 -8.94 7.67
CA ALA A 90 10.42 -10.35 7.80
C ALA A 90 9.83 -10.92 6.50
N LEU A 91 9.40 -10.06 5.56
CA LEU A 91 8.70 -10.46 4.35
C LEU A 91 9.64 -10.37 3.13
N LEU A 92 10.20 -11.52 2.73
CA LEU A 92 10.99 -11.62 1.51
C LEU A 92 10.10 -11.44 0.27
N ASP A 93 10.56 -10.62 -0.67
CA ASP A 93 9.81 -10.29 -1.88
C ASP A 93 10.68 -10.50 -3.14
N PRO A 94 10.34 -11.43 -4.03
CA PRO A 94 11.07 -11.67 -5.28
C PRO A 94 10.70 -10.66 -6.38
N VAL A 95 10.07 -9.54 -6.04
CA VAL A 95 9.48 -8.56 -6.96
C VAL A 95 8.31 -9.19 -7.72
N CYS A 96 7.37 -9.76 -6.98
CA CYS A 96 6.16 -10.40 -7.51
C CYS A 96 4.95 -10.08 -6.61
N GLN A 97 3.73 -10.22 -7.15
CA GLN A 97 2.52 -10.08 -6.34
C GLN A 97 2.50 -11.12 -5.21
N SER A 98 2.12 -10.67 -4.01
CA SER A 98 1.79 -11.52 -2.87
C SER A 98 0.30 -11.45 -2.53
N SER A 99 -0.14 -12.37 -1.67
CA SER A 99 -1.49 -12.36 -1.10
C SER A 99 -1.40 -12.41 0.42
N VAL A 100 -2.23 -11.60 1.06
CA VAL A 100 -2.42 -11.43 2.50
C VAL A 100 -3.92 -11.41 2.74
N ILE A 101 -4.37 -12.29 3.62
CA ILE A 101 -5.75 -12.36 4.06
C ILE A 101 -5.78 -12.37 5.58
N THR A 102 -6.84 -11.83 6.15
CA THR A 102 -7.16 -12.04 7.55
C THR A 102 -7.61 -13.48 7.73
N TYR A 103 -6.88 -14.24 8.54
CA TYR A 103 -7.34 -15.56 8.98
C TYR A 103 -8.12 -15.39 10.30
N PRO A 104 -9.36 -15.89 10.39
CA PRO A 104 -10.13 -15.79 11.61
C PRO A 104 -9.45 -16.57 12.73
N ASP A 105 -9.48 -16.03 13.94
CA ASP A 105 -9.13 -16.79 15.13
C ASP A 105 -10.18 -17.90 15.33
N MET A 106 -9.73 -19.15 15.25
CA MET A 106 -10.57 -20.34 15.40
C MET A 106 -10.58 -20.85 16.85
N GLY A 107 -9.77 -20.26 17.74
CA GLY A 107 -9.68 -20.64 19.15
C GLY A 107 -9.04 -22.01 19.40
N ASP A 108 -8.21 -22.51 18.49
CA ASP A 108 -7.57 -23.84 18.52
C ASP A 108 -6.16 -23.88 19.14
#